data_AF-A0A846C789-F1
#
_entry.id   AF-A0A846C789-F1
#
_cell.length_a   1.000
_cell.length_b   1.000
_cell.length_c   1.000
_cell.angle_alpha   90.00
_cell.angle_beta   90.00
_cell.angle_gamma   90.00
#
_symmetry.space_group_name_H-M   'P 1'
#
loop_
_entity.id
_entity.type
_entity.pdbx_description
1 polymer ?
#
loop_
_entity_poly.entity_id
_entity_poly.type
_entity_poly.pdbx_seq_one_letter_code
_entity_poly.pdbx_strand_id
1 'polypeptide(L)'
;MNSYEVRRYLEHAIANQKQLGLVIVGLDFFMFRKSNTNEANFSEQRLEKRHISLKDLIDVIFSLDVLLASQETIIDSKKTLPAQLRYGDYNGFIPKLNPDRERIQSRFEKYINIYHKSYTDQYKLSTQFLDELKKIVDLCQENQIKLVLFISPAHATQWEAIRSSGKWSIFEEWKRKIVKITPVFDFSGYNSITTEPIHNQMENYTDNSYYTPKVGNLVLDRILSYKEKDVPGDFGILINPENIESHLVKIRQDREIWAKNNPDEVNLVKEIKQKYDALLN
;
A
#
# COMPACT_ATOMS: atom_id res chain seq x y z
N MET A 1 -4.66 -7.71 -2.70
CA MET A 1 -4.26 -7.87 -4.11
C MET A 1 -2.81 -8.34 -4.20
N ASN A 2 -2.54 -9.45 -4.89
CA ASN A 2 -1.20 -9.95 -5.17
C ASN A 2 -0.73 -9.53 -6.58
N SER A 3 0.52 -9.80 -6.98
CA SER A 3 1.03 -9.38 -8.30
C SER A 3 0.40 -10.11 -9.49
N TYR A 4 -0.17 -11.30 -9.29
CA TYR A 4 -0.95 -11.99 -10.33
C TYR A 4 -2.21 -11.18 -10.67
N GLU A 5 -2.97 -10.77 -9.66
CA GLU A 5 -4.16 -9.92 -9.85
C GLU A 5 -3.80 -8.60 -10.56
N VAL A 6 -2.71 -7.94 -10.14
CA VAL A 6 -2.23 -6.71 -10.78
C VAL A 6 -1.96 -6.93 -12.27
N ARG A 7 -1.31 -8.05 -12.64
CA ARG A 7 -1.10 -8.39 -14.05
C ARG A 7 -2.41 -8.54 -14.79
N ARG A 8 -3.40 -9.24 -14.23
CA ARG A 8 -4.70 -9.44 -14.88
C ARG A 8 -5.46 -8.13 -15.07
N TYR A 9 -5.38 -7.20 -14.13
CA TYR A 9 -5.91 -5.84 -14.30
C TYR A 9 -5.18 -5.05 -15.41
N LEU A 10 -3.85 -5.18 -15.49
CA LEU A 10 -3.07 -4.55 -16.56
C LEU A 10 -3.44 -5.11 -17.94
N GLU A 11 -3.53 -6.43 -18.08
CA GLU A 11 -3.96 -7.07 -19.34
C GLU A 11 -5.35 -6.58 -19.77
N HIS A 12 -6.28 -6.47 -18.82
CA HIS A 12 -7.59 -5.89 -19.08
C HIS A 12 -7.49 -4.43 -19.54
N ALA A 13 -6.66 -3.61 -18.91
CA ALA A 13 -6.47 -2.21 -19.30
C ALA A 13 -5.86 -2.10 -20.71
N ILE A 14 -4.83 -2.87 -21.03
CA ILE A 14 -4.21 -2.93 -22.36
C ILE A 14 -5.24 -3.34 -23.43
N ALA A 15 -6.04 -4.38 -23.14
CA ALA A 15 -7.04 -4.89 -24.07
C ALA A 15 -8.19 -3.90 -24.36
N ASN A 16 -8.43 -2.94 -23.47
CA ASN A 16 -9.55 -1.99 -23.56
C ASN A 16 -9.11 -0.54 -23.84
N GLN A 17 -7.84 -0.20 -23.64
CA GLN A 17 -7.31 1.14 -23.86
C GLN A 17 -6.10 1.09 -24.81
N LYS A 18 -6.37 1.15 -26.12
CA LYS A 18 -5.36 1.04 -27.18
C LYS A 18 -4.26 2.12 -27.14
N GLN A 19 -4.53 3.23 -26.46
CA GLN A 19 -3.62 4.38 -26.33
C GLN A 19 -3.02 4.50 -24.91
N LEU A 20 -3.03 3.41 -24.13
CA LEU A 20 -2.43 3.39 -22.80
C LEU A 20 -0.91 3.63 -22.91
N GLY A 21 -0.44 4.79 -22.47
CA GLY A 21 0.97 5.17 -22.58
C GLY A 21 1.77 5.12 -21.28
N LEU A 22 1.09 5.09 -20.12
CA LEU A 22 1.71 5.13 -18.80
C LEU A 22 0.93 4.26 -17.82
N VAL A 23 1.67 3.43 -17.08
CA VAL A 23 1.17 2.63 -15.96
C VAL A 23 2.05 2.91 -14.75
N ILE A 24 1.42 3.25 -13.63
CA ILE A 24 2.09 3.46 -12.34
C ILE A 24 1.56 2.40 -11.36
N VAL A 25 2.44 1.61 -10.77
CA VAL A 25 2.07 0.52 -9.84
C VAL A 25 2.80 0.68 -8.51
N GLY A 26 2.03 0.73 -7.43
CA GLY A 26 2.54 0.61 -6.07
C GLY A 26 2.81 -0.84 -5.72
N LEU A 27 3.99 -1.12 -5.18
CA LEU A 27 4.43 -2.43 -4.71
C LEU A 27 4.47 -2.45 -3.19
N ASP A 28 3.65 -3.31 -2.60
CA ASP A 28 3.69 -3.57 -1.18
C ASP A 28 4.34 -4.93 -0.89
N PHE A 29 5.13 -5.00 0.18
CA PHE A 29 5.86 -6.22 0.54
C PHE A 29 4.91 -7.42 0.71
N PHE A 30 3.74 -7.22 1.32
CA PHE A 30 2.78 -8.29 1.56
C PHE A 30 2.24 -8.92 0.26
N MET A 31 2.30 -8.22 -0.89
CA MET A 31 1.83 -8.76 -2.19
C MET A 31 2.60 -10.01 -2.61
N PHE A 32 3.84 -10.16 -2.12
CA PHE A 32 4.77 -11.23 -2.53
C PHE A 32 4.84 -12.37 -1.51
N ARG A 33 3.91 -12.45 -0.57
CA ARG A 33 3.82 -13.56 0.38
C ARG A 33 3.38 -14.84 -0.33
N LYS A 34 4.15 -15.93 -0.18
CA LYS A 34 3.89 -17.23 -0.84
C LYS A 34 2.51 -17.82 -0.56
N SER A 35 1.93 -17.55 0.62
CA SER A 35 0.61 -18.04 1.01
C SER A 35 -0.56 -17.16 0.55
N ASN A 36 -0.29 -16.07 -0.20
CA ASN A 36 -1.39 -15.26 -0.73
C ASN A 36 -2.21 -16.07 -1.74
N THR A 37 -3.52 -16.00 -1.59
CA THR A 37 -4.48 -16.37 -2.61
C THR A 37 -4.97 -15.11 -3.32
N ASN A 38 -5.81 -15.28 -4.33
CA ASN A 38 -6.53 -14.14 -4.88
C ASN A 38 -7.55 -13.61 -3.86
N GLU A 39 -7.81 -12.31 -3.89
CA GLU A 39 -8.88 -11.69 -3.11
C GLU A 39 -10.23 -12.36 -3.42
N ALA A 40 -11.10 -12.50 -2.41
CA ALA A 40 -12.38 -13.21 -2.59
C ALA A 40 -13.27 -12.61 -3.70
N ASN A 41 -13.15 -11.31 -3.93
CA ASN A 41 -13.92 -10.58 -4.93
C ASN A 41 -13.21 -10.46 -6.30
N PHE A 42 -11.99 -11.01 -6.42
CA PHE A 42 -11.26 -11.04 -7.69
C PHE A 42 -11.90 -12.06 -8.64
N SER A 43 -12.17 -11.66 -9.88
CA SER A 43 -12.78 -12.52 -10.89
C SER A 43 -12.15 -12.27 -12.26
N GLU A 44 -11.42 -13.27 -12.76
CA GLU A 44 -10.85 -13.22 -14.10
C GLU A 44 -11.91 -13.15 -15.19
N GLN A 45 -13.03 -13.84 -14.98
CA GLN A 45 -14.14 -13.84 -15.93
C GLN A 45 -14.69 -12.42 -16.16
N ARG A 46 -14.63 -11.53 -15.16
CA ARG A 46 -15.00 -10.11 -15.32
C ARG A 46 -13.97 -9.36 -16.15
N LEU A 47 -12.69 -9.69 -16.00
CA LEU A 47 -11.58 -9.06 -16.73
C LEU A 47 -11.49 -9.51 -18.19
N GLU A 48 -11.97 -10.71 -18.51
CA GLU A 48 -12.02 -11.22 -19.88
C GLU A 48 -13.17 -10.66 -20.72
N LYS A 49 -14.07 -9.87 -20.10
CA LYS A 49 -15.23 -9.26 -20.76
C LYS A 49 -15.04 -7.75 -20.92
N ARG A 50 -15.68 -7.20 -21.97
CA ARG A 50 -15.77 -5.74 -22.21
C ARG A 50 -17.09 -5.13 -21.73
N HIS A 51 -17.97 -5.92 -21.14
CA HIS A 51 -19.30 -5.51 -20.69
C HIS A 51 -19.64 -6.15 -19.35
N ILE A 52 -20.48 -5.47 -18.57
CA ILE A 52 -21.05 -6.02 -17.34
C ILE A 52 -22.05 -7.11 -17.74
N SER A 53 -21.88 -8.33 -17.20
CA SER A 53 -22.82 -9.41 -17.50
C SER A 53 -24.14 -9.22 -16.75
N LEU A 54 -25.26 -9.73 -17.29
CA LEU A 54 -26.55 -9.70 -16.60
C LEU A 54 -26.49 -10.36 -15.21
N LYS A 55 -25.66 -11.41 -15.07
CA LYS A 55 -25.39 -12.02 -13.77
C LYS A 55 -24.71 -11.04 -12.81
N ASP A 56 -23.67 -10.34 -13.25
CA ASP A 56 -23.01 -9.32 -12.42
C ASP A 56 -23.97 -8.18 -12.05
N LEU A 57 -24.86 -7.79 -12.98
CA LEU A 57 -25.88 -6.77 -12.72
C LEU A 57 -26.89 -7.24 -11.66
N ILE A 58 -27.35 -8.49 -11.75
CA ILE A 58 -28.25 -9.09 -10.75
C ILE A 58 -27.55 -9.23 -9.40
N ASP A 59 -26.31 -9.71 -9.38
CA ASP A 59 -25.53 -9.87 -8.14
C ASP A 59 -25.29 -8.52 -7.44
N VAL A 60 -25.15 -7.43 -8.20
CA VAL A 60 -25.00 -6.06 -7.66
C VAL A 60 -26.33 -5.45 -7.21
N ILE A 61 -27.41 -5.63 -7.99
CA ILE A 61 -28.70 -4.97 -7.73
C ILE A 61 -29.57 -5.74 -6.73
N PHE A 62 -29.49 -7.07 -6.72
CA PHE A 62 -30.38 -7.95 -5.96
C PHE A 62 -29.66 -8.75 -4.87
N SER A 63 -28.53 -8.29 -4.36
CA SER A 63 -27.98 -8.91 -3.15
C SER A 63 -28.75 -8.43 -1.93
N LEU A 64 -29.15 -9.39 -1.08
CA LEU A 64 -29.73 -9.13 0.24
C LEU A 64 -28.81 -8.23 1.08
N ASP A 65 -27.49 -8.38 0.91
CA ASP A 65 -26.47 -7.55 1.54
C ASP A 65 -26.57 -6.08 1.11
N VAL A 66 -26.81 -5.80 -0.19
CA VAL A 66 -27.00 -4.43 -0.69
C VAL A 66 -28.31 -3.83 -0.16
N LEU A 67 -29.37 -4.64 -0.04
CA LEU A 67 -30.63 -4.17 0.56
C LEU A 67 -30.46 -3.82 2.04
N LEU A 68 -29.78 -4.69 2.81
CA LEU A 68 -29.48 -4.45 4.23
C LEU A 68 -28.55 -3.25 4.42
N ALA A 69 -27.47 -3.15 3.63
CA ALA A 69 -26.56 -2.02 3.66
C ALA A 69 -27.25 -0.69 3.26
N SER A 70 -28.19 -0.73 2.32
CA SER A 70 -29.02 0.42 1.94
C SER A 70 -29.94 0.85 3.09
N GLN A 71 -30.55 -0.12 3.79
CA GLN A 71 -31.36 0.15 4.98
C GLN A 71 -30.53 0.78 6.10
N GLU A 72 -29.35 0.23 6.39
CA GLU A 72 -28.40 0.80 7.36
C GLU A 72 -27.99 2.22 6.95
N THR A 73 -27.67 2.44 5.68
CA THR A 73 -27.32 3.75 5.13
C THR A 73 -28.45 4.77 5.32
N ILE A 74 -29.72 4.38 5.09
CA ILE A 74 -30.88 5.25 5.31
C ILE A 74 -31.07 5.58 6.80
N ILE A 75 -30.87 4.60 7.69
CA ILE A 75 -30.96 4.79 9.13
C ILE A 75 -29.88 5.77 9.60
N ASP A 76 -28.63 5.59 9.15
CA ASP A 76 -27.49 6.41 9.56
C ASP A 76 -27.54 7.82 8.97
N SER A 77 -28.04 7.97 7.73
CA SER A 77 -28.29 9.27 7.08
C SER A 77 -29.40 10.07 7.76
N LYS A 78 -30.33 9.41 8.48
CA LYS A 78 -31.37 10.07 9.28
C LYS A 78 -30.89 10.47 10.68
N LYS A 79 -29.94 9.74 11.26
CA LYS A 79 -29.33 10.05 12.57
C LYS A 79 -28.31 11.18 12.49
N THR A 80 -27.62 11.28 11.36
CA THR A 80 -26.56 12.24 11.11
C THR A 80 -26.86 12.88 9.76
N LEU A 81 -27.20 14.17 9.73
CA LEU A 81 -27.11 14.93 8.48
C LEU A 81 -25.63 14.91 8.09
N PRO A 82 -25.22 14.13 7.07
CA PRO A 82 -23.85 14.13 6.66
C PRO A 82 -23.70 15.42 5.88
N ALA A 83 -23.13 16.44 6.53
CA ALA A 83 -22.48 17.49 5.79
C ALA A 83 -21.42 16.80 4.93
N GLN A 84 -21.75 16.54 3.66
CA GLN A 84 -20.87 15.99 2.61
C GLN A 84 -20.63 14.46 2.62
N LEU A 85 -21.68 13.63 2.55
CA LEU A 85 -21.54 12.31 1.91
C LEU A 85 -21.48 12.50 0.38
N ARG A 86 -20.29 12.82 -0.13
CA ARG A 86 -20.01 12.87 -1.57
C ARG A 86 -19.43 11.53 -2.03
N TYR A 87 -20.27 10.50 -2.01
CA TYR A 87 -19.96 9.24 -2.68
C TYR A 87 -19.98 9.52 -4.20
N GLY A 88 -18.80 9.71 -4.80
CA GLY A 88 -18.65 9.85 -6.26
C GLY A 88 -17.90 11.09 -6.77
N ASP A 89 -17.75 12.17 -5.99
CA ASP A 89 -17.16 13.43 -6.51
C ASP A 89 -15.63 13.42 -6.62
N TYR A 90 -14.95 12.39 -6.12
CA TYR A 90 -13.48 12.34 -6.08
C TYR A 90 -12.87 11.20 -6.91
N ASN A 91 -13.51 10.81 -8.02
CA ASN A 91 -12.96 9.78 -8.94
C ASN A 91 -12.55 8.46 -8.23
N GLY A 92 -13.35 8.01 -7.26
CA GLY A 92 -13.07 6.81 -6.46
C GLY A 92 -12.22 7.02 -5.21
N PHE A 93 -11.73 8.23 -4.94
CA PHE A 93 -11.12 8.56 -3.65
C PHE A 93 -12.19 8.72 -2.58
N ILE A 94 -12.10 7.93 -1.52
CA ILE A 94 -12.95 8.09 -0.34
C ILE A 94 -12.11 8.85 0.69
N PRO A 95 -12.24 10.20 0.80
CA PRO A 95 -11.60 10.90 1.89
C PRO A 95 -12.11 10.29 3.20
N LYS A 96 -11.20 9.90 4.11
CA LYS A 96 -11.59 9.68 5.51
C LYS A 96 -12.11 11.03 6.01
N LEU A 97 -13.41 11.23 5.92
CA LEU A 97 -14.09 12.52 6.14
C LEU A 97 -14.07 12.97 7.60
N ASN A 98 -13.62 12.10 8.52
CA ASN A 98 -13.37 12.49 9.90
C ASN A 98 -12.44 11.46 10.55
N PRO A 99 -11.10 11.58 10.39
CA PRO A 99 -10.21 10.82 11.23
C PRO A 99 -10.39 11.36 12.64
N ASP A 100 -11.27 10.74 13.44
CA ASP A 100 -11.47 11.09 14.85
C ASP A 100 -10.09 11.26 15.49
N ARG A 101 -9.70 12.52 15.70
CA ARG A 101 -8.33 12.90 16.06
C ARG A 101 -7.97 12.28 17.41
N GLU A 102 -8.97 12.05 18.26
CA GLU A 102 -8.83 11.40 19.56
C GLU A 102 -8.52 9.90 19.45
N ARG A 103 -8.73 9.29 18.27
CA ARG A 103 -8.50 7.85 18.01
C ARG A 103 -7.31 7.59 17.09
N ILE A 104 -6.35 8.50 16.97
CA ILE A 104 -5.20 8.26 16.08
C ILE A 104 -4.37 7.08 16.57
N GLN A 105 -4.08 7.01 17.87
CA GLN A 105 -3.29 5.94 18.46
C GLN A 105 -3.93 4.56 18.25
N SER A 106 -5.24 4.43 18.50
CA SER A 106 -5.94 3.14 18.32
C SER A 106 -5.98 2.68 16.85
N ARG A 107 -5.97 3.60 15.89
CA ARG A 107 -5.83 3.27 14.46
C ARG A 107 -4.44 2.74 14.16
N PHE A 108 -3.40 3.40 14.65
CA PHE A 108 -2.02 2.91 14.54
C PHE A 108 -1.90 1.51 15.15
N GLU A 109 -2.39 1.31 16.37
CA GLU A 109 -2.38 0.01 17.06
C GLU A 109 -3.06 -1.08 16.22
N LYS A 110 -4.27 -0.81 15.70
CA LYS A 110 -5.02 -1.73 14.85
C LYS A 110 -4.19 -2.19 13.65
N TYR A 111 -3.61 -1.25 12.90
CA TYR A 111 -2.91 -1.58 11.67
C TYR A 111 -1.52 -2.16 11.90
N ILE A 112 -0.79 -1.75 12.94
CA ILE A 112 0.44 -2.42 13.38
C ILE A 112 0.14 -3.90 13.68
N ASN A 113 -0.94 -4.20 14.41
CA ASN A 113 -1.36 -5.57 14.71
C ASN A 113 -1.74 -6.37 13.44
N ILE A 114 -2.41 -5.74 12.47
CA ILE A 114 -2.68 -6.35 11.15
C ILE A 114 -1.37 -6.71 10.43
N TYR A 115 -0.34 -5.87 10.54
CA TYR A 115 0.96 -6.18 9.95
C TYR A 115 1.69 -7.30 10.68
N HIS A 116 1.63 -7.39 12.01
CA HIS A 116 2.16 -8.55 12.74
C HIS A 116 1.48 -9.85 12.29
N LYS A 117 0.16 -9.85 12.12
CA LYS A 117 -0.60 -10.96 11.53
C LYS A 117 -0.21 -11.24 10.07
N SER A 118 0.15 -10.23 9.31
CA SER A 118 0.53 -10.41 7.90
C SER A 118 1.94 -10.98 7.74
N TYR A 119 2.82 -10.69 8.70
CA TYR A 119 4.23 -11.06 8.71
C TYR A 119 4.55 -12.08 9.81
N THR A 120 3.73 -13.13 9.93
CA THR A 120 3.99 -14.25 10.85
C THR A 120 5.27 -14.99 10.49
N ASP A 121 5.70 -15.92 11.34
CA ASP A 121 6.89 -16.75 11.08
C ASP A 121 6.86 -17.52 9.77
N GLN A 122 5.66 -17.81 9.27
CA GLN A 122 5.44 -18.52 8.02
C GLN A 122 5.63 -17.64 6.77
N TYR A 123 5.84 -16.32 6.92
CA TYR A 123 6.08 -15.45 5.77
C TYR A 123 7.30 -15.93 4.98
N LYS A 124 7.06 -16.28 3.71
CA LYS A 124 8.08 -16.62 2.73
C LYS A 124 7.85 -15.80 1.48
N LEU A 125 8.94 -15.31 0.91
CA LEU A 125 8.89 -14.60 -0.36
C LEU A 125 8.55 -15.58 -1.50
N SER A 126 7.58 -15.19 -2.32
CA SER A 126 7.09 -15.99 -3.44
C SER A 126 7.90 -15.73 -4.70
N THR A 127 8.53 -16.78 -5.24
CA THR A 127 9.15 -16.72 -6.58
C THR A 127 8.08 -16.51 -7.65
N GLN A 128 6.94 -17.19 -7.54
CA GLN A 128 5.82 -17.03 -8.45
C GLN A 128 5.35 -15.56 -8.54
N PHE A 129 5.16 -14.87 -7.42
CA PHE A 129 4.73 -13.47 -7.46
C PHE A 129 5.81 -12.51 -7.97
N LEU A 130 7.10 -12.88 -7.87
CA LEU A 130 8.17 -12.14 -8.54
C LEU A 130 8.15 -12.39 -10.05
N ASP A 131 7.85 -13.62 -10.49
CA ASP A 131 7.70 -13.95 -11.92
C ASP A 131 6.49 -13.21 -12.52
N GLU A 132 5.39 -13.07 -11.78
CA GLU A 132 4.25 -12.24 -12.19
C GLU A 132 4.62 -10.75 -12.33
N LEU A 133 5.48 -10.23 -11.45
CA LEU A 133 6.02 -8.88 -11.61
C LEU A 133 6.87 -8.75 -12.88
N LYS A 134 7.71 -9.76 -13.18
CA LYS A 134 8.47 -9.79 -14.43
C LYS A 134 7.54 -9.74 -15.64
N LYS A 135 6.47 -10.54 -15.65
CA LYS A 135 5.46 -10.51 -16.72
C LYS A 135 4.80 -9.13 -16.88
N ILE A 136 4.55 -8.40 -15.78
CA ILE A 136 4.05 -7.02 -15.85
C ILE A 136 5.05 -6.10 -16.59
N VAL A 137 6.34 -6.24 -16.29
CA VAL A 137 7.41 -5.49 -16.97
C VAL A 137 7.47 -5.85 -18.45
N ASP A 138 7.49 -7.14 -18.77
CA ASP A 138 7.54 -7.65 -20.14
C ASP A 138 6.33 -7.17 -20.97
N LEU A 139 5.11 -7.26 -20.42
CA LEU A 139 3.88 -6.76 -21.06
C LEU A 139 3.95 -5.26 -21.38
N CYS A 140 4.44 -4.44 -20.45
CA CYS A 140 4.60 -3.02 -20.69
C CYS A 140 5.65 -2.74 -21.78
N GLN A 141 6.77 -3.48 -21.80
CA GLN A 141 7.80 -3.33 -22.82
C GLN A 141 7.29 -3.71 -24.22
N GLU A 142 6.63 -4.86 -24.34
CA GLU A 142 6.06 -5.36 -25.61
C GLU A 142 5.03 -4.39 -26.19
N ASN A 143 4.25 -3.72 -25.34
CA ASN A 143 3.22 -2.77 -25.74
C ASN A 143 3.70 -1.30 -25.76
N GLN A 144 5.00 -1.05 -25.57
CA GLN A 144 5.60 0.30 -25.57
C GLN A 144 4.96 1.24 -24.52
N ILE A 145 4.56 0.68 -23.38
CA ILE A 145 3.95 1.39 -22.26
C ILE A 145 5.04 1.79 -21.27
N LYS A 146 5.09 3.07 -20.89
CA LYS A 146 5.97 3.52 -19.80
C LYS A 146 5.46 2.91 -18.49
N LEU A 147 6.27 2.09 -17.85
CA LEU A 147 5.97 1.53 -16.53
C LEU A 147 6.78 2.27 -15.46
N VAL A 148 6.11 2.73 -14.40
CA VAL A 148 6.76 3.19 -13.19
C VAL A 148 6.30 2.36 -12.01
N LEU A 149 7.25 1.78 -11.29
CA LEU A 149 7.01 1.05 -10.06
C LEU A 149 7.49 1.88 -8.88
N PHE A 150 6.75 1.82 -7.78
CA PHE A 150 7.18 2.44 -6.53
C PHE A 150 6.84 1.60 -5.31
N ILE A 151 7.59 1.75 -4.23
CA ILE A 151 7.27 1.20 -2.91
C ILE A 151 6.59 2.30 -2.09
N SER A 152 5.41 2.02 -1.56
CA SER A 152 4.57 3.01 -0.87
C SER A 152 5.25 3.66 0.34
N PRO A 153 5.02 4.96 0.60
CA PRO A 153 5.53 5.68 1.77
C PRO A 153 4.71 5.37 3.02
N ALA A 154 4.71 4.12 3.48
CA ALA A 154 4.09 3.83 4.77
C ALA A 154 4.86 4.47 5.93
N HIS A 155 4.15 4.72 7.03
CA HIS A 155 4.74 5.31 8.22
C HIS A 155 5.82 4.40 8.84
N ALA A 156 6.82 4.99 9.50
CA ALA A 156 7.96 4.31 10.10
C ALA A 156 7.58 3.12 11.00
N THR A 157 6.47 3.23 11.72
CA THR A 157 5.94 2.15 12.59
C THR A 157 5.54 0.88 11.83
N GLN A 158 5.18 0.98 10.55
CA GLN A 158 4.94 -0.20 9.71
C GLN A 158 6.24 -0.96 9.38
N TRP A 159 7.34 -0.23 9.18
CA TRP A 159 8.67 -0.82 8.96
C TRP A 159 9.19 -1.49 10.23
N GLU A 160 8.96 -0.87 11.39
CA GLU A 160 9.24 -1.48 12.68
C GLU A 160 8.36 -2.72 12.94
N ALA A 161 7.11 -2.76 12.44
CA ALA A 161 6.30 -3.98 12.51
C ALA A 161 6.95 -5.14 11.75
N ILE A 162 7.42 -4.93 10.51
CA ILE A 162 8.20 -5.93 9.75
C ILE A 162 9.44 -6.38 10.54
N ARG A 163 10.15 -5.43 11.14
CA ARG A 163 11.40 -5.69 11.87
C ARG A 163 11.17 -6.46 13.16
N SER A 164 10.17 -6.06 13.95
CA SER A 164 9.74 -6.74 15.19
C SER A 164 9.20 -8.15 14.93
N SER A 165 8.67 -8.42 13.74
CA SER A 165 8.33 -9.77 13.26
C SER A 165 9.51 -10.59 12.72
N GLY A 166 10.75 -10.08 12.79
CA GLY A 166 11.93 -10.78 12.28
C GLY A 166 12.00 -10.93 10.76
N LYS A 167 11.23 -10.13 10.00
CA LYS A 167 11.15 -10.21 8.53
C LYS A 167 11.96 -9.15 7.79
N TRP A 168 12.77 -8.37 8.52
CA TRP A 168 13.58 -7.30 7.93
C TRP A 168 14.55 -7.80 6.85
N SER A 169 15.26 -8.90 7.10
CA SER A 169 16.18 -9.48 6.12
C SER A 169 15.47 -9.92 4.83
N ILE A 170 14.27 -10.48 4.96
CA ILE A 170 13.44 -10.89 3.82
C ILE A 170 12.90 -9.66 3.07
N PHE A 171 12.57 -8.59 3.78
CA PHE A 171 12.17 -7.31 3.17
C PHE A 171 13.31 -6.70 2.35
N GLU A 172 14.54 -6.72 2.86
CA GLU A 172 15.71 -6.29 2.09
C GLU A 172 15.99 -7.21 0.89
N GLU A 173 15.89 -8.53 1.06
CA GLU A 173 16.03 -9.49 -0.04
C GLU A 173 14.97 -9.25 -1.13
N TRP A 174 13.74 -8.94 -0.74
CA TRP A 174 12.67 -8.59 -1.66
C TRP A 174 13.02 -7.36 -2.51
N LYS A 175 13.51 -6.27 -1.90
CA LYS A 175 13.99 -5.10 -2.66
C LYS A 175 15.12 -5.47 -3.62
N ARG A 176 16.10 -6.28 -3.18
CA ARG A 176 17.19 -6.78 -4.05
C ARG A 176 16.67 -7.58 -5.24
N LYS A 177 15.65 -8.41 -5.05
CA LYS A 177 15.06 -9.19 -6.15
C LYS A 177 14.25 -8.32 -7.11
N ILE A 178 13.51 -7.33 -6.60
CA ILE A 178 12.76 -6.38 -7.43
C ILE A 178 13.69 -5.58 -8.34
N VAL A 179 14.77 -4.99 -7.80
CA VAL A 179 15.65 -4.13 -8.62
C VAL A 179 16.39 -4.90 -9.71
N LYS A 180 16.53 -6.23 -9.57
CA LYS A 180 17.05 -7.11 -10.63
C LYS A 180 16.06 -7.30 -11.79
N ILE A 181 14.77 -7.08 -11.55
CA ILE A 181 13.73 -7.12 -12.58
C ILE A 181 13.66 -5.76 -13.28
N THR A 182 13.56 -4.67 -12.52
CA THR A 182 13.50 -3.29 -13.06
C THR A 182 13.79 -2.26 -11.96
N PRO A 183 14.30 -1.06 -12.27
CA PRO A 183 14.41 0.04 -11.31
C PRO A 183 13.06 0.43 -10.68
N VAL A 184 13.08 0.85 -9.42
CA VAL A 184 11.86 1.17 -8.64
C VAL A 184 12.09 2.42 -7.80
N PHE A 185 11.09 3.29 -7.67
CA PHE A 185 11.14 4.38 -6.69
C PHE A 185 10.84 3.84 -5.29
N ASP A 186 11.78 3.98 -4.36
CA ASP A 186 11.60 3.58 -2.97
C ASP A 186 11.26 4.80 -2.10
N PHE A 187 10.00 4.87 -1.66
CA PHE A 187 9.54 5.87 -0.70
C PHE A 187 9.48 5.33 0.74
N SER A 188 9.86 4.06 0.95
CA SER A 188 9.86 3.44 2.28
C SER A 188 11.09 3.82 3.11
N GLY A 189 11.12 3.33 4.35
CA GLY A 189 12.21 3.60 5.29
C GLY A 189 11.92 4.81 6.18
N TYR A 190 12.99 5.43 6.66
CA TYR A 190 12.95 6.49 7.68
C TYR A 190 13.41 7.79 7.03
N ASN A 191 12.46 8.61 6.59
CA ASN A 191 12.71 9.86 5.88
C ASN A 191 11.80 10.98 6.40
N SER A 192 11.99 12.18 5.88
CA SER A 192 11.29 13.41 6.29
C SER A 192 9.76 13.33 6.21
N ILE A 193 9.21 12.41 5.42
CA ILE A 193 7.76 12.21 5.31
C ILE A 193 7.30 11.07 6.21
N THR A 194 7.95 9.91 6.16
CA THR A 194 7.51 8.67 6.83
C THR A 194 7.67 8.66 8.34
N THR A 195 8.36 9.65 8.90
CA THR A 195 8.69 9.76 10.33
C THR A 195 7.90 10.85 11.06
N GLU A 196 6.75 11.25 10.52
CA GLU A 196 5.85 12.19 11.18
C GLU A 196 5.50 11.72 12.61
N PRO A 197 5.70 12.54 13.65
CA PRO A 197 5.36 12.15 15.03
C PRO A 197 3.89 11.78 15.19
N ILE A 198 3.60 10.75 15.99
CA ILE A 198 2.21 10.29 16.17
C ILE A 198 1.49 11.20 17.15
N HIS A 199 0.59 12.04 16.64
CA HIS A 199 -0.24 12.91 17.46
C HIS A 199 -1.56 13.30 16.76
N ASN A 200 -2.49 13.92 17.49
CA ASN A 200 -3.84 14.22 17.01
C ASN A 200 -3.92 15.16 15.78
N GLN A 201 -2.82 15.82 15.39
CA GLN A 201 -2.74 16.78 14.28
C GLN A 201 -1.81 16.35 13.14
N MET A 202 -1.69 15.04 12.86
CA MET A 202 -0.91 14.56 11.71
C MET A 202 -1.47 15.06 10.37
N GLU A 203 -0.59 15.45 9.47
CA GLU A 203 -0.86 15.93 8.11
C GLU A 203 -0.47 14.92 7.04
N ASN A 204 0.53 14.07 7.29
CA ASN A 204 1.04 13.12 6.29
C ASN A 204 0.25 11.81 6.35
N TYR A 205 -0.26 11.43 7.52
CA TYR A 205 -0.92 10.13 7.74
C TYR A 205 -2.26 10.21 8.46
N THR A 206 -3.18 9.31 8.09
CA THR A 206 -4.39 9.03 8.88
C THR A 206 -4.24 7.82 9.80
N ASP A 207 -3.28 6.96 9.50
CA ASP A 207 -2.72 5.88 10.32
C ASP A 207 -1.42 5.43 9.67
N ASN A 208 -0.78 4.37 10.15
CA ASN A 208 0.51 3.93 9.63
C ASN A 208 0.50 3.39 8.18
N SER A 209 -0.67 3.14 7.58
CA SER A 209 -0.81 2.55 6.24
C SER A 209 -1.37 3.54 5.22
N TYR A 210 -2.28 4.43 5.64
CA TYR A 210 -2.96 5.37 4.74
C TYR A 210 -2.38 6.78 4.87
N TYR A 211 -1.55 7.15 3.90
CA TYR A 211 -1.04 8.49 3.71
C TYR A 211 -2.09 9.43 3.08
N THR A 212 -1.96 10.73 3.33
CA THR A 212 -2.91 11.75 2.85
C THR A 212 -2.66 12.14 1.39
N PRO A 213 -3.61 12.84 0.74
CA PRO A 213 -3.39 13.40 -0.60
C PRO A 213 -2.14 14.28 -0.71
N LYS A 214 -1.74 14.96 0.38
CA LYS A 214 -0.49 15.73 0.46
C LYS A 214 0.70 14.85 0.12
N VAL A 215 0.82 13.69 0.78
CA VAL A 215 1.91 12.72 0.52
C VAL A 215 1.75 12.07 -0.85
N GLY A 216 0.53 11.73 -1.26
CA GLY A 216 0.25 11.18 -2.58
C GLY A 216 0.72 12.10 -3.71
N ASN A 217 0.52 13.42 -3.56
CA ASN A 217 1.03 14.42 -4.51
C ASN A 217 2.57 14.42 -4.52
N LEU A 218 3.25 14.38 -3.37
CA LEU A 218 4.72 14.30 -3.34
C LEU A 218 5.27 13.06 -4.05
N VAL A 219 4.57 11.91 -3.94
CA VAL A 219 4.93 10.69 -4.68
C VAL A 219 4.82 10.90 -6.18
N LEU A 220 3.71 11.47 -6.65
CA LEU A 220 3.47 11.75 -8.07
C LEU A 220 4.44 12.81 -8.61
N ASP A 221 4.69 13.86 -7.84
CA ASP A 221 5.65 14.93 -8.14
C ASP A 221 7.05 14.34 -8.39
N ARG A 222 7.50 13.41 -7.52
CA ARG A 222 8.78 12.69 -7.70
C ARG A 222 8.77 11.77 -8.92
N ILE A 223 7.76 10.92 -9.06
CA ILE A 223 7.69 9.90 -10.13
C ILE A 223 7.57 10.53 -11.52
N LEU A 224 6.82 11.63 -11.63
CA LEU A 224 6.54 12.32 -12.89
C LEU A 224 7.52 13.47 -13.17
N SER A 225 8.50 13.68 -12.29
CA SER A 225 9.41 14.84 -12.34
C SER A 225 8.65 16.17 -12.43
N TYR A 226 7.50 16.25 -11.75
CA TYR A 226 6.65 17.43 -11.68
C TYR A 226 6.89 18.11 -10.33
N LYS A 227 7.17 19.42 -10.31
CA LYS A 227 7.46 20.17 -9.07
C LYS A 227 8.51 19.50 -8.16
N GLU A 228 9.51 18.85 -8.74
CA GLU A 228 10.50 18.05 -8.01
C GLU A 228 11.21 18.83 -6.89
N LYS A 229 11.41 20.14 -7.07
CA LYS A 229 11.97 21.06 -6.06
C LYS A 229 11.17 21.13 -4.74
N ASP A 230 9.89 20.79 -4.78
CA ASP A 230 8.98 20.81 -3.62
C ASP A 230 9.00 19.45 -2.89
N VAL A 231 9.63 18.42 -3.47
CA VAL A 231 9.77 17.09 -2.86
C VAL A 231 11.06 16.99 -2.05
N PRO A 232 11.02 16.58 -0.77
CA PRO A 232 12.23 16.37 0.04
C PRO A 232 13.23 15.44 -0.64
N GLY A 233 14.53 15.80 -0.61
CA GLY A 233 15.57 15.06 -1.33
C GLY A 233 15.72 13.60 -0.89
N ASP A 234 15.37 13.29 0.36
CA ASP A 234 15.38 11.94 0.94
C ASP A 234 14.10 11.11 0.66
N PHE A 235 13.11 11.67 -0.04
CA PHE A 235 11.80 11.05 -0.26
C PHE A 235 11.63 10.57 -1.71
N GLY A 236 11.66 9.25 -1.93
CA GLY A 236 11.44 8.64 -3.25
C GLY A 236 12.73 8.48 -4.05
N ILE A 237 13.60 7.59 -3.59
CA ILE A 237 14.91 7.32 -4.21
C ILE A 237 14.74 6.27 -5.30
N LEU A 238 15.19 6.54 -6.52
CA LEU A 238 15.21 5.54 -7.58
C LEU A 238 16.29 4.49 -7.28
N ILE A 239 15.87 3.28 -6.92
CA ILE A 239 16.75 2.16 -6.61
C ILE A 239 16.92 1.23 -7.81
N ASN A 240 18.12 0.70 -7.97
CA ASN A 240 18.53 -0.18 -9.06
C ASN A 240 19.63 -1.15 -8.57
N PRO A 241 20.12 -2.09 -9.40
CA PRO A 241 21.18 -3.02 -8.98
C PRO A 241 22.49 -2.36 -8.53
N GLU A 242 22.78 -1.14 -8.97
CA GLU A 242 24.03 -0.42 -8.68
C GLU A 242 24.01 0.23 -7.30
N ASN A 243 22.86 0.75 -6.86
CA ASN A 243 22.76 1.53 -5.62
C ASN A 243 22.06 0.79 -4.45
N ILE A 244 21.41 -0.35 -4.70
CA ILE A 244 20.55 -1.02 -3.71
C ILE A 244 21.25 -1.29 -2.37
N GLU A 245 22.49 -1.77 -2.36
CA GLU A 245 23.17 -2.09 -1.10
C GLU A 245 23.47 -0.84 -0.27
N SER A 246 23.91 0.25 -0.93
CA SER A 246 24.17 1.53 -0.26
C SER A 246 22.87 2.14 0.31
N HIS A 247 21.76 2.01 -0.41
CA HIS A 247 20.45 2.47 0.02
C HIS A 247 19.95 1.68 1.24
N LEU A 248 20.13 0.36 1.26
CA LEU A 248 19.77 -0.48 2.41
C LEU A 248 20.62 -0.16 3.65
N VAL A 249 21.92 0.11 3.48
CA VAL A 249 22.78 0.60 4.58
C VAL A 249 22.23 1.92 5.13
N LYS A 250 21.89 2.87 4.25
CA LYS A 250 21.33 4.16 4.66
C LYS A 250 20.04 4.01 5.46
N ILE A 251 19.08 3.18 5.00
CA ILE A 251 17.83 2.93 5.72
C ILE A 251 18.09 2.40 7.14
N ARG A 252 19.07 1.51 7.31
CA ARG A 252 19.42 1.00 8.66
C ARG A 252 20.02 2.09 9.54
N GLN A 253 20.86 2.97 9.00
CA GLN A 253 21.43 4.10 9.74
C GLN A 253 20.34 5.11 10.13
N ASP A 254 19.48 5.48 9.18
CA ASP A 254 18.35 6.39 9.42
C ASP A 254 17.42 5.83 10.51
N ARG A 255 17.20 4.50 10.51
CA ARG A 255 16.42 3.81 11.54
C ARG A 255 17.02 3.97 12.93
N GLU A 256 18.33 3.79 13.10
CA GLU A 256 18.96 3.91 14.42
C GLU A 256 18.87 5.35 14.95
N ILE A 257 19.00 6.34 14.07
CA ILE A 257 18.80 7.76 14.43
C ILE A 257 17.34 8.01 14.83
N TRP A 258 16.39 7.56 14.00
CA TRP A 258 14.96 7.72 14.28
C TRP A 258 14.56 7.02 15.58
N ALA A 259 14.97 5.77 15.79
CA ALA A 259 14.61 4.99 16.97
C ALA A 259 15.16 5.58 18.27
N LYS A 260 16.35 6.21 18.22
CA LYS A 260 16.92 6.94 19.37
C LYS A 260 16.09 8.18 19.72
N ASN A 261 15.57 8.87 18.71
CA ASN A 261 14.83 10.13 18.88
C ASN A 261 13.32 9.94 19.11
N ASN A 262 12.78 8.74 18.83
CA ASN A 262 11.35 8.42 18.91
C ASN A 262 11.13 7.14 19.74
N PRO A 263 11.55 7.12 21.03
CA PRO A 263 11.46 5.91 21.84
C PRO A 263 10.01 5.47 22.12
N ASP A 264 9.06 6.41 22.15
CA ASP A 264 7.66 6.11 22.42
C ASP A 264 7.01 5.32 21.27
N GLU A 265 7.26 5.70 20.03
CA GLU A 265 6.81 4.97 18.84
C GLU A 265 7.47 3.60 18.72
N VAL A 266 8.75 3.49 19.08
CA VAL A 266 9.45 2.20 19.14
C VAL A 266 8.82 1.29 20.19
N ASN A 267 8.50 1.83 21.38
CA ASN A 267 7.87 1.08 22.46
C ASN A 267 6.43 0.68 22.10
N LEU A 268 5.66 1.56 21.45
CA LEU A 268 4.32 1.26 20.94
C LEU A 268 4.33 -0.01 20.07
N VAL A 269 5.22 -0.09 19.07
CA VAL A 269 5.30 -1.26 18.20
C VAL A 269 5.70 -2.53 18.98
N LYS A 270 6.63 -2.41 19.93
CA LYS A 270 7.07 -3.53 20.77
C LYS A 270 5.94 -4.07 21.66
N GLU A 271 5.19 -3.19 22.32
CA GLU A 271 4.08 -3.58 23.18
C GLU A 271 2.96 -4.28 22.40
N ILE A 272 2.64 -3.78 21.21
CA ILE A 272 1.66 -4.43 20.33
C ILE A 272 2.17 -5.83 19.92
N LYS A 273 3.46 -5.97 19.60
CA LYS A 273 4.06 -7.27 19.27
C LYS A 273 3.98 -8.25 20.44
N GLN A 274 4.30 -7.80 21.65
CA GLN A 274 4.21 -8.62 22.87
C GLN A 274 2.78 -9.08 23.13
N LYS A 275 1.80 -8.19 23.01
CA LYS A 275 0.37 -8.53 23.12
C LYS A 275 -0.06 -9.53 22.06
N TYR A 276 0.38 -9.35 20.81
CA TYR A 276 0.10 -10.28 19.71
C TYR A 276 0.68 -11.67 19.99
N ASP A 277 1.93 -11.77 20.45
CA ASP A 277 2.58 -13.05 20.76
C ASP A 277 1.94 -13.76 21.96
N ALA A 278 1.50 -13.00 22.97
CA ALA A 278 0.79 -13.54 24.12
C ALA A 278 -0.57 -14.17 23.75
N LEU A 279 -1.21 -13.72 22.66
CA LEU A 279 -2.47 -14.30 22.16
C LEU A 279 -2.27 -15.56 21.31
N LEU A 280 -1.04 -15.88 20.91
CA LEU A 280 -0.71 -17.07 20.11
C LEU A 280 -0.23 -18.25 20.95
N ASN A 281 0.13 -18.02 22.21
CA ASN A 281 0.55 -19.03 23.18
C ASN A 281 -0.64 -19.47 24.05
#